data_AF-A0AAD6Q477-F1
#
_entry.id   AF-A0AAD6Q477-F1
#
_cell.length_a   1.000
_cell.length_b   1.000
_cell.length_c   1.000
_cell.angle_alpha   90.00
_cell.angle_beta   90.00
_cell.angle_gamma   90.00
#
_symmetry.space_group_name_H-M   'P 1'
#
loop_
_entity.id
_entity.type
_entity.pdbx_description
1 polymer ?
#
loop_
_entity_poly.entity_id
_entity_poly.type
_entity_poly.pdbx_seq_one_letter_code
_entity_poly.pdbx_strand_id
1 'polypeptide(L)' 'MDVGHEFFMVEFDQESDRLKVINRRPWMIYDYYMMVRTWTPSSVSSTAKIDHPMVWVRLPNLNVNPGKKK' A
#
# COMPACT_ATOMS: atom_id res chain seq x y z
N MET A 1 -4.47 8.15 11.81
CA MET A 1 -5.72 8.88 12.09
C MET A 1 -6.80 8.34 11.16
N ASP A 2 -7.97 7.98 11.70
CA ASP A 2 -9.15 7.67 10.87
C ASP A 2 -9.70 8.98 10.29
N VAL A 3 -9.93 9.01 8.97
CA VAL A 3 -10.49 10.18 8.26
C VAL A 3 -11.86 9.88 7.64
N GLY A 4 -12.48 8.77 8.04
CA GLY A 4 -13.76 8.30 7.55
C GLY A 4 -13.70 7.70 6.14
N HIS A 5 -14.82 7.14 5.68
CA HIS A 5 -14.95 6.53 4.34
C HIS A 5 -13.90 5.44 4.06
N GLU A 6 -13.52 4.66 5.08
CA GLU A 6 -12.52 3.59 4.98
C GLU A 6 -11.10 4.09 4.63
N PHE A 7 -10.85 5.38 4.80
CA PHE A 7 -9.52 5.97 4.65
C PHE A 7 -8.85 6.17 6.01
N PHE A 8 -7.57 5.81 6.06
CA PHE A 8 -6.69 6.05 7.19
C PHE A 8 -5.50 6.89 6.74
N MET A 9 -5.21 7.95 7.49
CA MET A 9 -4.02 8.76 7.26
C MET A 9 -2.91 8.36 8.22
N VAL A 10 -1.72 8.13 7.66
CA VAL A 10 -0.50 7.86 8.42
C VAL A 10 0.54 8.90 8.01
N GLU A 11 1.08 9.59 9.01
CA GLU A 11 2.15 10.57 8.84
C GLU A 11 3.46 9.97 9.33
N PHE A 12 4.56 10.31 8.66
CA PHE A 12 5.90 9.82 8.99
C PHE A 12 6.83 11.01 9.16
N ASP A 13 7.53 11.08 10.29
CA ASP A 13 8.54 12.11 10.53
C ASP A 13 9.80 11.94 9.67
N GLN A 14 10.08 10.71 9.24
CA GLN A 14 11.26 10.36 8.47
C GLN A 14 10.88 9.68 7.15
N GLU A 15 11.48 10.15 6.04
CA GLU A 15 11.29 9.53 4.73
C GLU A 15 11.70 8.05 4.74
N SER A 16 12.76 7.72 5.49
CA SER A 16 13.23 6.33 5.60
C SER A 16 12.17 5.39 6.18
N ASP A 17 11.31 5.88 7.09
CA ASP A 17 10.25 5.08 7.70
C ASP A 17 9.06 4.94 6.75
N ARG A 18 8.71 6.01 6.03
CA ARG A 18 7.75 5.95 4.91
C ARG A 18 8.18 4.94 3.85
N LEU A 19 9.47 4.96 3.46
CA LEU A 19 10.01 4.03 2.48
C LEU A 19 10.04 2.58 2.99
N LYS A 20 10.36 2.36 4.27
CA LYS A 20 10.27 1.02 4.87
C LYS A 20 8.83 0.52 4.82
N VAL A 21 7.85 1.36 5.12
CA VAL A 21 6.43 1.02 5.06
C VAL A 21 6.03 0.68 3.61
N ILE A 22 6.28 1.57 2.66
CA ILE A 22 5.88 1.36 1.26
C ILE A 22 6.55 0.11 0.66
N ASN A 23 7.81 -0.15 0.99
CA ASN A 23 8.61 -1.21 0.38
C ASN A 23 8.60 -2.55 1.14
N ARG A 24 8.19 -2.57 2.42
CA ARG A 24 8.14 -3.82 3.18
C ARG A 24 6.82 -4.56 2.92
N ARG A 25 6.93 -5.88 3.11
CA ARG A 25 5.98 -7.01 2.96
C ARG A 25 4.48 -6.68 2.99
N PRO A 26 3.65 -7.53 2.34
CA PRO A 26 2.34 -7.16 1.85
C PRO A 26 1.41 -6.62 2.93
N TRP A 27 0.73 -5.54 2.56
CA TRP A 27 -0.29 -4.82 3.30
C TRP A 27 -1.60 -5.61 3.35
N MET A 28 -1.53 -6.83 3.92
CA MET A 28 -2.67 -7.68 4.18
C MET A 28 -2.91 -7.75 5.68
N ILE A 29 -4.11 -7.37 6.12
CA ILE A 29 -4.59 -7.58 7.48
C ILE A 29 -5.86 -8.42 7.37
N TYR A 30 -5.89 -9.60 8.00
CA TYR A 30 -7.03 -10.54 7.93
C TYR A 30 -7.51 -10.85 6.50
N ASP A 31 -6.58 -11.07 5.56
CA ASP A 31 -6.87 -11.32 4.13
C ASP A 31 -7.52 -10.14 3.37
N TYR A 32 -7.62 -8.96 3.99
CA TYR A 32 -8.00 -7.72 3.31
C TYR A 32 -6.77 -7.00 2.75
N TYR A 33 -6.82 -6.67 1.46
CA TYR A 33 -5.78 -5.88 0.81
C TYR A 33 -5.98 -4.40 1.12
N MET A 34 -4.95 -3.76 1.68
CA MET A 34 -4.95 -2.31 1.84
C MET A 34 -4.36 -1.65 0.60
N MET A 35 -5.02 -0.61 0.13
CA MET A 35 -4.49 0.29 -0.90
C MET A 35 -3.70 1.39 -0.22
N VAL A 36 -2.47 1.61 -0.67
CA VAL A 36 -1.65 2.73 -0.19
C VAL A 36 -1.58 3.78 -1.30
N ARG A 37 -1.81 5.05 -0.94
CA ARG A 37 -1.63 6.20 -1.82
C ARG A 37 -0.97 7.33 -1.06
N THR A 38 -0.20 8.16 -1.77
CA THR A 38 0.30 9.41 -1.20
C THR A 38 -0.88 10.35 -0.96
N TRP A 39 -0.91 10.99 0.22
CA TRP A 39 -1.91 11.99 0.54
C TRP A 39 -1.77 13.21 -0.39
N THR A 40 -2.89 13.78 -0.82
CA THR A 40 -2.93 15.01 -1.61
C THR A 40 -3.80 16.01 -0.85
N PRO A 41 -3.39 17.28 -0.66
CA PRO A 41 -4.14 18.25 0.13
C PRO A 41 -5.59 18.49 -0.36
N SER A 42 -5.86 18.25 -1.63
CA SER A 42 -7.20 18.35 -2.24
C SER A 42 -8.05 17.08 -2.13
N SER A 43 -7.53 16.00 -1.52
CA SER A 43 -8.29 14.76 -1.34
C SER A 43 -9.23 14.89 -0.14
N VAL A 44 -10.52 14.90 -0.45
CA VAL A 44 -11.58 14.77 0.55
C VAL A 44 -11.98 13.30 0.59
N SER A 45 -11.96 12.67 1.76
CA SER A 45 -12.23 11.23 1.91
C SER A 45 -13.59 10.81 1.33
N SER A 46 -14.60 11.68 1.39
CA SER A 46 -15.94 11.43 0.87
C SER A 46 -16.08 11.43 -0.65
N THR A 47 -15.17 12.09 -1.38
CA THR A 47 -15.17 12.16 -2.85
C THR A 47 -13.88 11.61 -3.46
N ALA A 48 -13.02 11.00 -2.63
CA ALA A 48 -11.71 10.52 -3.03
C ALA A 48 -11.85 9.37 -4.04
N LYS A 49 -11.59 9.68 -5.32
CA LYS A 49 -11.38 8.66 -6.34
C LYS A 49 -9.97 8.09 -6.21
N ILE A 50 -9.86 6.77 -6.32
CA ILE A 50 -8.58 6.05 -6.30
C ILE A 50 -8.28 5.63 -7.74
N ASP A 51 -7.67 6.53 -8.54
CA ASP A 51 -7.36 6.23 -9.94
C ASP A 51 -6.11 5.36 -10.10
N HIS A 52 -5.13 5.50 -9.19
CA HIS A 52 -3.83 4.80 -9.26
C HIS A 52 -3.42 4.24 -7.89
N PRO A 53 -4.10 3.20 -7.38
CA PRO A 53 -3.70 2.58 -6.13
C PRO A 53 -2.39 1.80 -6.27
N MET A 54 -1.52 1.89 -5.27
CA MET A 54 -0.44 0.93 -5.10
C MET A 54 -0.98 -0.24 -4.27
N VAL A 55 -1.03 -1.43 -4.88
CA VAL A 55 -1.49 -2.66 -4.23
C VAL A 55 -0.36 -3.68 -4.15
N TRP A 56 -0.28 -4.39 -3.03
CA TRP A 56 0.64 -5.50 -2.85
C TRP A 56 -0.13 -6.82 -2.98
N VAL A 57 -0.01 -7.48 -4.13
CA VAL A 57 -0.64 -8.79 -4.36
C VAL A 57 0.38 -9.88 -4.07
N ARG A 58 0.02 -10.85 -3.21
CA ARG A 58 0.78 -12.10 -3.07
C ARG A 58 0.21 -13.08 -4.07
N LEU A 59 1.04 -13.57 -5.00
CA LEU A 59 0.67 -14.64 -5.91
C LEU A 59 1.20 -15.96 -5.32
N PRO A 60 0.40 -16.73 -4.57
CA PRO A 60 0.88 -17.92 -3.84
C PRO A 60 1.41 -19.03 -4.76
N ASN A 61 0.95 -19.06 -6.02
CA ASN A 61 1.30 -20.09 -7.00
C ASN A 61 2.25 -19.58 -8.10
N LEU A 62 2.83 -18.38 -7.95
CA LEU A 62 3.84 -17.91 -8.89
C LEU A 62 5.16 -18.61 -8.56
N ASN A 63 5.39 -19.75 -9.19
CA ASN A 63 6.69 -20.43 -9.19
C ASN A 63 7.68 -19.56 -9.97
N VAL A 64 8.25 -18.56 -9.30
CA VAL A 64 9.43 -17.86 -9.81
C VAL A 64 10.56 -18.85 -9.64
N ASN A 65 10.83 -19.68 -10.66
CA ASN A 65 12.05 -20.46 -10.71
C ASN A 65 13.16 -19.43 -10.99
N PRO A 66 14.00 -19.04 -10.02
CA PRO A 66 15.18 -18.25 -10.35
C PRO A 66 16.03 -19.15 -11.23
N GLY A 67 16.08 -18.85 -12.53
CA GLY A 67 16.81 -19.65 -13.50
C GLY A 67 18.20 -19.98 -12.94
N LYS A 68 18.49 -21.26 -12.79
CA LYS A 68 19.85 -21.71 -12.49
C LYS A 68 20.74 -21.15 -13.58
N LYS A 69 21.58 -20.17 -13.22
CA LYS A 69 22.70 -19.79 -14.08
C LYS A 69 23.55 -21.04 -14.23
N LYS A 70 23.61 -21.56 -15.47
CA LYS A 70 24.64 -22.52 -15.87
C LYS A 70 25.99 -21.83 -15.86
#